data_AF-A0ABD3WXN9-F1
#
_entry.id   AF-A0ABD3WXN9-F1
#
_cell.length_a   1.000
_cell.length_b   1.000
_cell.length_c   1.000
_cell.angle_alpha   90.00
_cell.angle_beta   90.00
_cell.angle_gamma   90.00
#
_symmetry.space_group_name_H-M   'P 1'
#
loop_
_entity.id
_entity.type
_entity.pdbx_description
1 polymer ?
#
loop_
_entity_poly.entity_id
_entity_poly.type
_entity_poly.pdbx_seq_one_letter_code
_entity_poly.pdbx_strand_id
1 'polypeptide(L)'
;MSRKRKIDSGCRIFNKQWTYDYFFTQYKERAVCLICQNIVSVFKEYNLRRHYETQHKDNYDCLVGDVRKNKILKLKNTLTTQQNVFVKQKQLNISSLRASFQVAKLIACTGRPFVEGEFVKECLLSVAKEMCPEKADLFSTVSLSGSTITRRIEEMGDNLHQHLQNSSKKLSYFSLALDERNDVHDSAQLLIFIRGMNDNFEVTEELAALQSIKGTTTGENIYKKVCQTMNGLELDWAKLASVTTDGAPSMVGSKKGVLARIKQEIDRHNHSHPIAIHCLIHQQALCSKSLKWDSVMKIVISCVNFIRAHALNHRQFQEFLSELNASYEDVLYHTEVRWLSQGEF
;
A
#
# COMPACT_ATOMS: atom_id res chain seq x y z
N MET A 1 -37.05 19.58 48.65
CA MET A 1 -36.71 18.52 47.68
C MET A 1 -35.22 18.20 47.77
N SER A 2 -34.89 17.01 48.25
CA SER A 2 -33.52 16.55 48.48
C SER A 2 -32.75 16.42 47.16
N ARG A 3 -31.58 17.07 47.06
CA ARG A 3 -30.62 16.85 45.97
C ARG A 3 -30.23 15.36 45.97
N LYS A 4 -30.72 14.61 44.98
CA LYS A 4 -30.21 13.26 44.69
C LYS A 4 -28.70 13.36 44.48
N ARG A 5 -27.93 12.80 45.42
CA ARG A 5 -26.48 12.65 45.31
C ARG A 5 -26.16 11.84 44.05
N LYS A 6 -25.47 12.45 43.07
CA LYS A 6 -24.72 11.71 42.04
C LYS A 6 -23.54 11.04 42.74
N ILE A 7 -23.62 9.73 42.94
CA ILE A 7 -22.51 8.91 43.46
C ILE A 7 -21.64 8.54 42.25
N ASP A 8 -20.75 9.45 41.82
CA ASP A 8 -19.85 9.20 40.69
C ASP A 8 -18.36 9.46 41.02
N SER A 9 -18.02 9.42 42.30
CA SER A 9 -16.66 9.72 42.77
C SER A 9 -16.30 8.90 44.00
N GLY A 10 -16.54 7.59 43.92
CA GLY A 10 -16.02 6.62 44.88
C GLY A 10 -15.41 5.46 44.11
N CYS A 11 -14.09 5.42 44.06
CA CYS A 11 -13.26 4.36 43.49
C CYS A 11 -13.83 2.98 43.82
N ARG A 12 -14.37 2.31 42.80
CA ARG A 12 -14.89 0.96 42.89
C ARG A 12 -13.79 -0.01 42.48
N ILE A 13 -12.76 -0.13 43.30
CA ILE A 13 -11.69 -1.12 43.08
C ILE A 13 -12.27 -2.50 43.41
N PHE A 14 -12.04 -3.48 42.54
CA PHE A 14 -12.45 -4.85 42.81
C PHE A 14 -11.66 -5.41 44.00
N ASN A 15 -12.35 -5.77 45.08
CA ASN A 15 -11.71 -6.42 46.22
C ASN A 15 -11.47 -7.90 45.89
N LYS A 16 -10.20 -8.32 45.90
CA LYS A 16 -9.79 -9.72 45.65
C LYS A 16 -10.45 -10.69 46.62
N GLN A 17 -10.83 -10.25 47.82
CA GLN A 17 -11.52 -11.07 48.80
C GLN A 17 -12.88 -11.57 48.29
N TRP A 18 -13.57 -10.78 47.44
CA TRP A 18 -14.84 -11.20 46.82
C TRP A 18 -14.70 -12.40 45.89
N THR A 19 -13.49 -12.72 45.44
CA THR A 19 -13.22 -13.99 44.75
C THR A 19 -13.44 -15.18 45.68
N TYR A 20 -12.95 -15.08 46.91
CA TYR A 20 -13.06 -16.15 47.89
C TYR A 20 -14.43 -16.18 48.53
N ASP A 21 -14.99 -15.02 48.84
CA ASP A 21 -16.28 -14.93 49.54
C ASP A 21 -17.43 -15.29 48.60
N TYR A 22 -17.44 -14.77 47.37
CA TYR A 22 -18.61 -14.79 46.49
C TYR A 22 -18.37 -15.40 45.10
N PHE A 23 -17.21 -16.02 44.86
CA PHE A 23 -16.83 -16.58 43.55
C PHE A 23 -16.81 -15.56 42.40
N PHE A 24 -16.43 -14.31 42.64
CA PHE A 24 -16.32 -13.31 41.58
C PHE A 24 -14.88 -13.05 41.13
N THR A 25 -14.68 -12.70 39.87
CA THR A 25 -13.39 -12.19 39.38
C THR A 25 -13.58 -10.92 38.57
N GLN A 26 -12.54 -10.10 38.49
CA GLN A 26 -12.54 -8.89 37.68
C GLN A 26 -12.20 -9.22 36.23
N TYR A 27 -13.02 -8.75 35.30
CA TYR A 27 -12.69 -8.74 33.88
C TYR A 27 -12.92 -7.32 33.33
N LYS A 28 -11.84 -6.64 32.96
CA LYS A 28 -11.83 -5.21 32.63
C LYS A 28 -12.50 -4.40 33.77
N GLU A 29 -13.58 -3.68 33.47
CA GLU A 29 -14.31 -2.83 34.42
C GLU A 29 -15.58 -3.52 34.98
N ARG A 30 -15.70 -4.84 34.85
CA ARG A 30 -16.88 -5.59 35.30
C ARG A 30 -16.49 -6.77 36.19
N ALA A 31 -17.40 -7.17 37.08
CA ALA A 31 -17.25 -8.39 37.88
C ALA A 31 -18.00 -9.53 37.20
N VAL A 32 -17.34 -10.69 37.06
CA VAL A 32 -17.89 -11.89 36.44
C VAL A 32 -18.00 -12.98 37.49
N CYS A 33 -19.19 -13.58 37.63
CA CYS A 33 -19.38 -14.74 38.51
C CYS A 33 -18.68 -15.96 37.91
N LEU A 34 -17.80 -16.61 38.67
CA LEU A 34 -17.06 -17.80 38.23
C LEU A 34 -17.94 -19.05 38.08
N ILE A 35 -19.15 -19.05 38.68
CA ILE A 35 -20.06 -20.21 38.68
C ILE A 35 -20.97 -20.17 37.44
N CYS A 36 -21.69 -19.07 37.22
CA CYS A 36 -22.67 -18.94 36.14
C CYS A 36 -22.33 -17.92 35.06
N GLN A 37 -21.15 -17.29 35.13
CA GLN A 37 -20.65 -16.31 34.15
C GLN A 37 -21.47 -15.02 34.02
N ASN A 38 -22.47 -14.80 34.89
CA ASN A 38 -23.24 -13.57 34.93
C ASN A 38 -22.36 -12.36 35.29
N ILE A 39 -22.63 -11.24 34.61
CA ILE A 39 -21.86 -10.01 34.72
C ILE A 39 -22.56 -9.03 35.66
N VAL A 40 -21.81 -8.51 36.63
CA VAL A 40 -22.23 -7.42 37.51
C VAL A 40 -21.40 -6.18 37.15
N SER A 41 -22.06 -5.20 36.54
CA SER A 41 -21.43 -3.98 35.99
C SER A 41 -20.85 -3.02 37.03
N VAL A 42 -21.17 -3.24 38.31
CA VAL A 42 -20.83 -2.32 39.39
C VAL A 42 -20.12 -3.07 40.50
N PHE A 43 -18.87 -2.71 40.79
CA PHE A 43 -18.11 -3.27 41.91
C PHE A 43 -18.63 -2.77 43.25
N LYS A 44 -19.73 -3.36 43.71
CA LYS A 44 -20.28 -3.17 45.05
C LYS A 44 -20.47 -4.54 45.66
N GLU A 45 -19.90 -4.73 46.85
CA GLU A 45 -20.03 -5.99 47.61
C GLU A 45 -21.48 -6.43 47.74
N TYR A 46 -22.40 -5.51 48.07
CA TYR A 46 -23.84 -5.82 48.16
C TYR A 46 -24.38 -6.51 46.91
N ASN A 47 -24.00 -6.06 45.71
CA ASN A 47 -24.49 -6.65 44.46
C ASN A 47 -23.93 -8.05 44.23
N LEU A 48 -22.64 -8.25 44.53
CA LEU A 48 -21.94 -9.53 44.36
C LEU A 48 -22.43 -10.56 45.39
N ARG A 49 -22.54 -10.14 46.66
CA ARG A 49 -23.09 -10.94 47.75
C ARG A 49 -24.52 -11.33 47.47
N ARG A 50 -25.40 -10.39 47.12
CA ARG A 50 -26.81 -10.68 46.80
C ARG A 50 -26.91 -11.70 45.65
N HIS A 51 -26.09 -11.56 44.61
CA HIS A 51 -26.05 -12.53 43.53
C HIS A 51 -25.64 -13.92 44.03
N TYR A 52 -24.56 -14.02 44.80
CA TYR A 52 -24.12 -15.29 45.36
C TYR A 52 -25.16 -15.92 46.29
N GLU A 53 -25.71 -15.13 47.23
CA GLU A 53 -26.70 -15.58 48.21
C GLU A 53 -27.98 -16.11 47.57
N THR A 54 -28.45 -15.46 46.50
CA THR A 54 -29.72 -15.82 45.86
C THR A 54 -29.61 -16.91 44.80
N GLN A 55 -28.42 -17.13 44.22
CA GLN A 55 -28.25 -18.02 43.07
C GLN A 55 -27.36 -19.23 43.35
N HIS A 56 -26.41 -19.11 44.29
CA HIS A 56 -25.32 -20.08 44.43
C HIS A 56 -25.11 -20.57 45.86
N LYS A 57 -25.61 -19.87 46.89
CA LYS A 57 -25.33 -20.20 48.29
C LYS A 57 -25.65 -21.64 48.63
N ASP A 58 -26.86 -22.11 48.35
CA ASP A 58 -27.32 -23.46 48.72
C ASP A 58 -26.40 -24.57 48.20
N ASN A 59 -25.74 -24.35 47.06
CA ASN A 59 -24.89 -25.33 46.40
C ASN A 59 -23.39 -25.17 46.68
N TYR A 60 -22.95 -24.00 47.17
CA TYR A 60 -21.52 -23.65 47.26
C TYR A 60 -21.06 -23.15 48.62
N ASP A 61 -21.95 -22.89 49.59
CA ASP A 61 -21.57 -22.45 50.94
C ASP A 61 -20.93 -23.57 51.77
N CYS A 62 -21.28 -24.83 51.47
CA CYS A 62 -20.67 -26.01 52.10
C CYS A 62 -19.18 -26.17 51.77
N LEU A 63 -18.67 -25.46 50.75
CA LEU A 63 -17.26 -25.48 50.39
C LEU A 63 -16.49 -24.49 51.26
N VAL A 64 -15.63 -25.02 52.13
CA VAL A 64 -14.80 -24.24 53.06
C VAL A 64 -13.31 -24.59 52.87
N GLY A 65 -12.42 -23.69 53.29
CA GLY A 65 -10.97 -23.93 53.32
C GLY A 65 -10.38 -24.22 51.94
N ASP A 66 -9.51 -25.22 51.86
CA ASP A 66 -8.75 -25.51 50.63
C ASP A 66 -9.62 -26.12 49.52
N VAL A 67 -10.72 -26.80 49.87
CA VAL A 67 -11.69 -27.31 48.88
C VAL A 67 -12.32 -26.15 48.09
N ARG A 68 -12.70 -25.07 48.79
CA ARG A 68 -13.24 -23.86 48.16
C ARG A 68 -12.20 -23.19 47.26
N LYS A 69 -10.97 -23.02 47.75
CA LYS A 69 -9.86 -22.43 46.98
C LYS A 69 -9.58 -23.23 45.70
N ASN A 70 -9.54 -24.56 45.79
CA ASN A 70 -9.33 -25.44 44.64
C ASN A 70 -10.46 -25.32 43.61
N LYS A 71 -11.72 -25.23 44.06
CA LYS A 71 -12.87 -25.01 43.16
C LYS A 71 -12.77 -23.66 42.45
N ILE A 72 -12.45 -22.59 43.17
CA ILE A 72 -12.23 -21.25 42.60
C ILE A 72 -11.12 -21.30 41.54
N LEU A 73 -10.00 -21.95 41.84
CA LEU A 73 -8.87 -22.08 40.91
C LEU A 73 -9.29 -22.82 39.63
N LYS A 74 -10.01 -23.93 39.76
CA LYS A 74 -10.53 -24.69 38.62
C LYS A 74 -11.48 -23.86 37.76
N LEU A 75 -12.40 -23.11 38.37
CA LEU A 75 -13.34 -22.24 37.64
C LEU A 75 -12.64 -21.06 36.97
N LYS A 76 -11.64 -20.46 37.63
CA LYS A 76 -10.78 -19.43 37.02
C LYS A 76 -10.04 -19.97 35.81
N ASN A 77 -9.39 -21.12 35.94
CA ASN A 77 -8.66 -21.75 34.83
C ASN A 77 -9.59 -22.07 33.65
N THR A 78 -10.82 -22.53 33.94
CA THR A 78 -11.84 -22.80 32.92
C THR A 78 -12.23 -21.51 32.19
N LEU A 79 -12.53 -20.43 32.93
CA LEU A 79 -12.88 -19.14 32.36
C LEU A 79 -11.74 -18.55 31.52
N THR A 80 -10.50 -18.61 32.01
CA THR A 80 -9.31 -18.18 31.27
C THR A 80 -9.13 -19.00 29.99
N THR A 81 -9.33 -20.32 30.05
CA THR A 81 -9.24 -21.19 28.86
C THR A 81 -10.27 -20.79 27.81
N GLN A 82 -11.52 -20.54 28.21
CA GLN A 82 -12.59 -20.08 27.32
C GLN A 82 -12.25 -18.72 26.68
N GLN A 83 -11.75 -17.77 27.47
CA GLN A 83 -11.33 -16.45 26.95
C GLN A 83 -10.16 -16.56 25.98
N ASN A 84 -9.20 -17.45 26.25
CA ASN A 84 -8.04 -17.68 25.40
C ASN A 84 -8.42 -18.20 24.00
N VAL A 85 -9.53 -18.93 23.86
CA VAL A 85 -10.04 -19.36 22.53
C VAL A 85 -10.36 -18.15 21.65
N PHE A 86 -11.09 -17.16 22.18
CA PHE A 86 -11.44 -15.95 21.43
C PHE A 86 -10.21 -15.10 21.09
N VAL A 87 -9.25 -15.00 22.01
CA VAL A 87 -7.99 -14.29 21.76
C VAL A 87 -7.19 -14.96 20.64
N LYS A 88 -7.05 -16.30 20.69
CA LYS A 88 -6.37 -17.07 19.64
C LYS A 88 -7.07 -16.92 18.29
N GLN A 89 -8.39 -17.01 18.24
CA GLN A 89 -9.15 -16.82 16.99
C GLN A 89 -8.95 -15.41 16.41
N LYS A 90 -8.99 -14.38 17.25
CA LYS A 90 -8.71 -13.00 16.81
C LYS A 90 -7.30 -12.88 16.22
N GLN A 91 -6.30 -13.48 16.86
CA GLN A 91 -4.92 -13.45 16.38
C GLN A 91 -4.74 -14.19 15.06
N LEU A 92 -5.41 -15.33 14.88
CA LEU A 92 -5.43 -16.07 13.61
C LEU A 92 -6.04 -15.23 12.48
N ASN A 93 -7.17 -14.57 12.74
CA ASN A 93 -7.81 -13.70 11.74
C ASN A 93 -6.88 -12.53 11.33
N ILE A 94 -6.17 -11.91 12.27
CA ILE A 94 -5.19 -10.86 11.98
C ILE A 94 -4.02 -11.40 11.15
N SER A 95 -3.53 -12.59 11.50
CA SER A 95 -2.39 -13.22 10.81
C SER A 95 -2.76 -13.60 9.38
N SER A 96 -3.95 -14.18 9.17
CA SER A 96 -4.50 -14.49 7.86
C SER A 96 -4.69 -13.23 7.01
N LEU A 97 -5.24 -12.16 7.59
CA LEU A 97 -5.37 -10.88 6.92
C LEU A 97 -4.01 -10.32 6.47
N ARG A 98 -3.01 -10.32 7.36
CA ARG A 98 -1.64 -9.88 7.03
C ARG A 98 -1.03 -10.71 5.91
N ALA A 99 -1.20 -12.03 5.94
CA ALA A 99 -0.73 -12.92 4.87
C ALA A 99 -1.38 -12.56 3.53
N SER A 100 -2.69 -12.25 3.50
CA SER A 100 -3.37 -11.85 2.26
C SER A 100 -2.78 -10.56 1.65
N PHE A 101 -2.44 -9.56 2.47
CA PHE A 101 -1.78 -8.35 1.99
C PHE A 101 -0.37 -8.62 1.44
N GLN A 102 0.40 -9.51 2.08
CA GLN A 102 1.74 -9.85 1.60
C GLN A 102 1.70 -10.52 0.23
N VAL A 103 0.79 -11.48 0.04
CA VAL A 103 0.60 -12.12 -1.27
C VAL A 103 0.13 -11.11 -2.31
N ALA A 104 -0.85 -10.26 -1.97
CA ALA A 104 -1.34 -9.21 -2.87
C ALA A 104 -0.22 -8.25 -3.30
N LYS A 105 0.66 -7.85 -2.37
CA LYS A 105 1.83 -7.02 -2.67
C LYS A 105 2.79 -7.71 -3.64
N LEU A 106 3.08 -8.99 -3.44
CA LEU A 106 3.96 -9.76 -4.35
C LEU A 106 3.37 -9.85 -5.76
N ILE A 107 2.07 -10.11 -5.88
CA ILE A 107 1.36 -10.13 -7.16
C ILE A 107 1.47 -8.76 -7.85
N ALA A 108 1.20 -7.68 -7.12
CA ALA A 108 1.27 -6.31 -7.64
C ALA A 108 2.68 -5.94 -8.12
N CYS A 109 3.71 -6.15 -7.28
CA CYS A 109 5.09 -5.80 -7.61
C CYS A 109 5.67 -6.61 -8.77
N THR A 110 5.12 -7.78 -9.06
CA THR A 110 5.53 -8.62 -10.21
C THR A 110 4.67 -8.40 -11.45
N GLY A 111 3.68 -7.51 -11.41
CA GLY A 111 2.79 -7.23 -12.54
C GLY A 111 1.93 -8.42 -12.95
N ARG A 112 1.64 -9.35 -12.03
CA ARG A 112 0.83 -10.55 -12.32
C ARG A 112 -0.68 -10.26 -12.25
N PRO A 113 -1.52 -11.01 -12.99
CA PRO A 113 -2.96 -10.90 -12.88
C PRO A 113 -3.47 -11.11 -11.45
N PHE A 114 -4.57 -10.44 -11.06
CA PHE A 114 -5.12 -10.59 -9.70
C PHE A 114 -5.66 -11.99 -9.42
N VAL A 115 -6.12 -12.70 -10.46
CA VAL A 115 -6.59 -14.09 -10.36
C VAL A 115 -5.51 -15.06 -9.90
N GLU A 116 -4.23 -14.68 -10.00
CA GLU A 116 -3.12 -15.53 -9.58
C GLU A 116 -3.13 -15.83 -8.07
N GLY A 117 -3.84 -15.02 -7.28
CA GLY A 117 -4.05 -15.32 -5.86
C GLY A 117 -4.72 -16.68 -5.62
N GLU A 118 -5.60 -17.12 -6.53
CA GLU A 118 -6.28 -18.42 -6.43
C GLU A 118 -5.30 -19.57 -6.65
N PHE A 119 -4.47 -19.46 -7.69
CA PHE A 119 -3.39 -20.43 -7.94
C PHE A 119 -2.37 -20.48 -6.80
N VAL A 120 -1.99 -19.33 -6.24
CA VAL A 120 -1.11 -19.28 -5.05
C VAL A 120 -1.78 -20.00 -3.86
N LYS A 121 -3.09 -19.84 -3.68
CA LYS A 121 -3.82 -20.54 -2.62
C LYS A 121 -3.82 -22.05 -2.82
N GLU A 122 -4.01 -22.53 -4.04
CA GLU A 122 -3.93 -23.96 -4.37
C GLU A 122 -2.54 -24.54 -4.08
N CYS A 123 -1.47 -23.81 -4.46
CA CYS A 123 -0.10 -24.17 -4.14
C CYS A 123 0.12 -24.29 -2.62
N LEU A 124 -0.28 -23.27 -1.86
CA LEU A 124 -0.13 -23.25 -0.39
C LEU A 124 -0.86 -24.41 0.28
N LEU A 125 -2.09 -24.71 -0.16
CA LEU A 125 -2.87 -25.82 0.39
C LEU A 125 -2.27 -27.18 0.04
N SER A 126 -1.76 -27.36 -1.18
CA SER A 126 -1.14 -28.62 -1.62
C SER A 126 0.12 -28.91 -0.79
N VAL A 127 0.98 -27.89 -0.60
CA VAL A 127 2.18 -28.03 0.24
C VAL A 127 1.82 -28.26 1.71
N ALA A 128 0.85 -27.52 2.25
CA ALA A 128 0.47 -27.65 3.65
C ALA A 128 -0.12 -29.03 3.97
N LYS A 129 -0.90 -29.62 3.05
CA LYS A 129 -1.47 -30.97 3.22
C LYS A 129 -0.39 -32.05 3.32
N GLU A 130 0.71 -31.91 2.57
CA GLU A 130 1.81 -32.88 2.59
C GLU A 130 2.78 -32.65 3.75
N MET A 131 3.16 -31.39 4.01
CA MET A 131 4.22 -31.07 4.98
C MET A 131 3.72 -30.88 6.42
N CYS A 132 2.51 -30.36 6.60
CA CYS A 132 1.91 -30.10 7.91
C CYS A 132 0.37 -30.20 7.87
N PRO A 133 -0.18 -31.41 7.64
CA PRO A 133 -1.62 -31.62 7.49
C PRO A 133 -2.44 -31.06 8.66
N GLU A 134 -1.90 -31.11 9.88
CA GLU A 134 -2.54 -30.60 11.10
C GLU A 134 -2.69 -29.06 11.11
N LYS A 135 -2.00 -28.36 10.21
CA LYS A 135 -2.06 -26.90 10.03
C LYS A 135 -2.66 -26.49 8.70
N ALA A 136 -3.04 -27.43 7.82
CA ALA A 136 -3.57 -27.12 6.49
C ALA A 136 -4.79 -26.17 6.55
N ASP A 137 -5.65 -26.34 7.56
CA ASP A 137 -6.82 -25.49 7.78
C ASP A 137 -6.45 -24.03 8.06
N LEU A 138 -5.26 -23.74 8.60
CA LEU A 138 -4.81 -22.36 8.80
C LEU A 138 -4.62 -21.63 7.47
N PHE A 139 -4.10 -22.32 6.45
CA PHE A 139 -3.88 -21.77 5.12
C PHE A 139 -5.20 -21.60 4.35
N SER A 140 -6.19 -22.45 4.59
CA SER A 140 -7.51 -22.34 3.95
C SER A 140 -8.24 -21.04 4.33
N THR A 141 -7.98 -20.51 5.54
CA THR A 141 -8.54 -19.24 6.01
C THR A 141 -8.01 -18.01 5.27
N VAL A 142 -6.87 -18.11 4.57
CA VAL A 142 -6.30 -16.97 3.85
C VAL A 142 -7.13 -16.71 2.59
N SER A 143 -7.71 -15.52 2.51
CA SER A 143 -8.53 -15.12 1.36
C SER A 143 -7.64 -14.53 0.27
N LEU A 144 -7.55 -15.22 -0.87
CA LEU A 144 -6.71 -14.85 -2.01
C LEU A 144 -7.49 -14.86 -3.34
N SER A 145 -8.83 -14.75 -3.30
CA SER A 145 -9.62 -14.61 -4.54
C SER A 145 -9.18 -13.38 -5.32
N GLY A 146 -9.39 -13.37 -6.64
CA GLY A 146 -9.04 -12.21 -7.47
C GLY A 146 -9.60 -10.89 -6.92
N SER A 147 -10.87 -10.89 -6.50
CA SER A 147 -11.52 -9.73 -5.85
C SER A 147 -10.89 -9.31 -4.52
N THR A 148 -10.40 -10.28 -3.72
CA THR A 148 -9.70 -9.97 -2.48
C THR A 148 -8.36 -9.32 -2.79
N ILE A 149 -7.59 -9.88 -3.74
CA ILE A 149 -6.30 -9.33 -4.15
C ILE A 149 -6.47 -7.90 -4.67
N THR A 150 -7.45 -7.65 -5.54
CA THR A 150 -7.78 -6.30 -6.03
C THR A 150 -8.01 -5.33 -4.88
N ARG A 151 -8.93 -5.65 -3.96
CA ARG A 151 -9.23 -4.77 -2.83
C ARG A 151 -8.01 -4.50 -1.96
N ARG A 152 -7.15 -5.51 -1.72
CA ARG A 152 -5.94 -5.34 -0.91
C ARG A 152 -4.94 -4.43 -1.58
N ILE A 153 -4.79 -4.53 -2.90
CA ILE A 153 -3.92 -3.64 -3.69
C ILE A 153 -4.47 -2.22 -3.67
N GLU A 154 -5.79 -2.04 -3.85
CA GLU A 154 -6.46 -0.72 -3.75
C GLU A 154 -6.24 -0.10 -2.36
N GLU A 155 -6.48 -0.85 -1.29
CA GLU A 155 -6.26 -0.37 0.10
C GLU A 155 -4.81 0.04 0.34
N MET A 156 -3.83 -0.69 -0.21
CA MET A 156 -2.41 -0.30 -0.15
C MET A 156 -2.13 0.94 -1.00
N GLY A 157 -2.70 1.02 -2.20
CA GLY A 157 -2.56 2.18 -3.08
C GLY A 157 -3.12 3.45 -2.45
N ASP A 158 -4.31 3.37 -1.83
CA ASP A 158 -4.92 4.48 -1.10
C ASP A 158 -4.07 4.93 0.08
N ASN A 159 -3.49 3.98 0.82
CA ASN A 159 -2.57 4.31 1.91
C ASN A 159 -1.32 5.04 1.39
N LEU A 160 -0.71 4.55 0.30
CA LEU A 160 0.43 5.23 -0.34
C LEU A 160 0.06 6.63 -0.84
N HIS A 161 -1.12 6.78 -1.44
CA HIS A 161 -1.62 8.07 -1.91
C HIS A 161 -1.81 9.06 -0.76
N GLN A 162 -2.36 8.61 0.38
CA GLN A 162 -2.47 9.45 1.59
C GLN A 162 -1.09 9.85 2.14
N HIS A 163 -0.11 8.94 2.12
CA HIS A 163 1.26 9.27 2.50
C HIS A 163 1.86 10.34 1.58
N LEU A 164 1.69 10.19 0.26
CA LEU A 164 2.14 11.19 -0.72
C LEU A 164 1.45 12.54 -0.51
N GLN A 165 0.15 12.58 -0.30
CA GLN A 165 -0.61 13.80 -0.03
C GLN A 165 -0.10 14.50 1.24
N ASN A 166 0.15 13.74 2.32
CA ASN A 166 0.69 14.29 3.56
C ASN A 166 2.12 14.84 3.41
N SER A 167 2.96 14.21 2.58
CA SER A 167 4.30 14.69 2.27
C SER A 167 4.25 15.92 1.34
N SER A 168 3.35 15.93 0.37
CA SER A 168 3.16 17.02 -0.60
C SER A 168 2.88 18.36 0.06
N LYS A 169 2.06 18.36 1.13
CA LYS A 169 1.75 19.56 1.93
C LYS A 169 2.98 20.18 2.61
N LYS A 170 4.00 19.37 2.89
CA LYS A 170 5.23 19.79 3.57
C LYS A 170 6.32 20.27 2.61
N LEU A 171 6.07 20.21 1.30
CA LEU A 171 7.03 20.67 0.31
C LEU A 171 7.11 22.20 0.35
N SER A 172 8.34 22.73 0.40
CA SER A 172 8.64 24.15 0.29
C SER A 172 8.62 24.57 -1.18
N TYR A 173 9.18 23.72 -2.04
CA TYR A 173 9.14 23.85 -3.50
C TYR A 173 9.05 22.49 -4.16
N PHE A 174 8.43 22.44 -5.33
CA PHE A 174 8.34 21.23 -6.13
C PHE A 174 8.36 21.51 -7.62
N SER A 175 8.59 20.45 -8.38
CA SER A 175 8.61 20.43 -9.84
C SER A 175 7.76 19.27 -10.33
N LEU A 176 7.21 19.43 -11.54
CA LEU A 176 6.43 18.39 -12.21
C LEU A 176 7.15 17.93 -13.47
N ALA A 177 7.17 16.62 -13.73
CA ALA A 177 7.51 16.09 -15.04
C ALA A 177 6.27 15.42 -15.64
N LEU A 178 5.94 15.83 -16.87
CA LEU A 178 4.75 15.41 -17.60
C LEU A 178 5.18 14.59 -18.82
N ASP A 179 4.73 13.34 -18.89
CA ASP A 179 4.98 12.46 -20.02
C ASP A 179 3.65 11.87 -20.52
N GLU A 180 3.42 11.96 -21.83
CA GLU A 180 2.22 11.43 -22.47
C GLU A 180 2.59 10.15 -23.23
N ARG A 181 1.97 9.03 -22.87
CA ARG A 181 2.04 7.80 -23.65
C ARG A 181 0.73 7.52 -24.35
N ASN A 182 0.82 7.08 -25.60
CA ASN A 182 -0.30 6.50 -26.32
C ASN A 182 -0.42 5.01 -25.94
N ASP A 183 -1.53 4.62 -25.32
CA ASP A 183 -1.84 3.21 -25.06
C ASP A 183 -2.32 2.54 -26.36
N VAL A 184 -2.16 1.22 -26.45
CA VAL A 184 -2.54 0.38 -27.60
C VAL A 184 -4.07 0.35 -27.82
N HIS A 185 -4.85 0.87 -26.86
CA HIS A 185 -6.33 0.87 -26.85
C HIS A 185 -6.97 2.26 -26.98
N ASP A 186 -6.45 3.13 -27.86
CA ASP A 186 -7.03 4.45 -28.22
C ASP A 186 -7.24 5.43 -27.04
N SER A 187 -6.58 5.20 -25.90
CA SER A 187 -6.55 6.14 -24.78
C SER A 187 -5.12 6.58 -24.51
N ALA A 188 -4.92 7.89 -24.31
CA ALA A 188 -3.61 8.37 -23.88
C ALA A 188 -3.52 8.33 -22.36
N GLN A 189 -2.33 8.05 -21.85
CA GLN A 189 -2.02 8.06 -20.43
C GLN A 189 -1.02 9.18 -20.17
N LEU A 190 -1.38 10.09 -19.27
CA LEU A 190 -0.50 11.13 -18.76
C LEU A 190 0.12 10.66 -17.45
N LEU A 191 1.45 10.51 -17.46
CA LEU A 191 2.24 10.32 -16.27
C LEU A 191 2.63 11.69 -15.71
N ILE A 192 2.37 11.90 -14.42
CA ILE A 192 2.76 13.10 -13.69
C ILE A 192 3.69 12.66 -12.57
N PHE A 193 4.96 13.01 -12.67
CA PHE A 193 5.92 12.83 -11.59
C PHE A 193 6.05 14.13 -10.81
N ILE A 194 6.20 14.01 -9.50
CA ILE A 194 6.53 15.12 -8.61
C ILE A 194 7.92 14.92 -8.04
N ARG A 195 8.71 15.99 -8.06
CA ARG A 195 9.96 16.08 -7.32
C ARG A 195 9.97 17.34 -6.50
N GLY A 196 10.09 17.24 -5.18
CA GLY A 196 10.07 18.39 -4.28
C GLY A 196 11.03 18.25 -3.12
N MET A 197 11.25 19.37 -2.44
CA MET A 197 12.06 19.46 -1.22
C MET A 197 11.21 20.03 -0.08
N ASN A 198 11.41 19.50 1.13
CA ASN A 198 10.82 20.07 2.34
C ASN A 198 11.80 21.05 3.04
N ASP A 199 11.36 21.64 4.15
CA ASP A 199 12.14 22.62 4.92
C ASP A 199 13.43 22.02 5.53
N ASN A 200 13.53 20.70 5.61
CA ASN A 200 14.72 19.97 6.07
C ASN A 200 15.68 19.61 4.91
N PHE A 201 15.42 20.11 3.69
CA PHE A 201 16.15 19.75 2.46
C PHE A 201 16.07 18.27 2.08
N GLU A 202 15.07 17.55 2.58
CA GLU A 202 14.81 16.17 2.15
C GLU A 202 14.08 16.20 0.81
N VAL A 203 14.65 15.51 -0.18
CA VAL A 203 14.07 15.41 -1.53
C VAL A 203 13.12 14.23 -1.60
N THR A 204 11.91 14.47 -2.09
CA THR A 204 10.91 13.45 -2.42
C THR A 204 10.73 13.42 -3.94
N GLU A 205 10.82 12.24 -4.54
CA GLU A 205 10.55 12.02 -5.96
C GLU A 205 9.60 10.83 -6.10
N GLU A 206 8.42 11.06 -6.65
CA GLU A 206 7.34 10.06 -6.67
C GLU A 206 6.45 10.21 -7.92
N LEU A 207 5.74 9.14 -8.28
CA LEU A 207 4.66 9.21 -9.27
C LEU A 207 3.42 9.84 -8.62
N ALA A 208 3.12 11.09 -8.98
CA ALA A 208 1.99 11.84 -8.44
C ALA A 208 0.65 11.31 -8.93
N ALA A 209 0.56 11.02 -10.24
CA ALA A 209 -0.64 10.44 -10.82
C ALA A 209 -0.35 9.76 -12.17
N LEU A 210 -1.15 8.75 -12.47
CA LEU A 210 -1.34 8.19 -13.80
C LEU A 210 -2.76 8.52 -14.26
N GLN A 211 -2.91 9.46 -15.19
CA GLN A 211 -4.20 10.00 -15.61
C GLN A 211 -4.57 9.51 -17.00
N SER A 212 -5.69 8.80 -17.13
CA SER A 212 -6.25 8.45 -18.43
C SER A 212 -6.91 9.67 -19.09
N ILE A 213 -6.56 9.92 -20.36
CA ILE A 213 -7.10 10.96 -21.22
C ILE A 213 -7.84 10.26 -22.37
N LYS A 214 -9.17 10.41 -22.38
CA LYS A 214 -10.05 9.83 -23.41
C LYS A 214 -10.33 10.84 -24.52
N GLY A 215 -10.31 10.38 -25.77
CA GLY A 215 -10.61 11.22 -26.93
C GLY A 215 -9.38 11.97 -27.42
N THR A 216 -9.34 13.30 -27.22
CA THR A 216 -8.27 14.15 -27.77
C THR A 216 -7.19 14.48 -26.75
N THR A 217 -5.94 14.51 -27.18
CA THR A 217 -4.77 14.84 -26.34
C THR A 217 -4.36 16.30 -26.48
N THR A 218 -5.34 17.20 -26.34
CA THR A 218 -5.05 18.63 -26.39
C THR A 218 -4.37 19.09 -25.11
N GLY A 219 -3.58 20.17 -25.20
CA GLY A 219 -2.99 20.81 -24.03
C GLY A 219 -4.00 21.25 -22.97
N GLU A 220 -5.27 21.44 -23.34
CA GLU A 220 -6.35 21.70 -22.38
C GLU A 220 -6.72 20.47 -21.55
N ASN A 221 -6.84 19.31 -22.20
CA ASN A 221 -7.21 18.07 -21.52
C ASN A 221 -6.10 17.64 -20.56
N ILE A 222 -4.85 17.75 -21.01
CA ILE A 222 -3.66 17.50 -20.19
C ILE A 222 -3.63 18.49 -19.01
N TYR A 223 -3.80 19.79 -19.26
CA TYR A 223 -3.84 20.80 -18.19
C TYR A 223 -4.92 20.51 -17.15
N LYS A 224 -6.14 20.12 -17.55
CA LYS A 224 -7.21 19.72 -16.62
C LYS A 224 -6.80 18.55 -15.73
N LYS A 225 -6.06 17.57 -16.26
CA LYS A 225 -5.51 16.44 -15.49
C LYS A 225 -4.41 16.86 -14.52
N VAL A 226 -3.57 17.82 -14.91
CA VAL A 226 -2.60 18.45 -14.00
C VAL A 226 -3.33 19.17 -12.86
N CYS A 227 -4.36 19.99 -13.15
CA CYS A 227 -5.14 20.66 -12.10
C CYS A 227 -5.81 19.67 -11.13
N GLN A 228 -6.39 18.57 -11.65
CA GLN A 228 -6.96 17.52 -10.81
C GLN A 228 -5.93 16.92 -9.85
N THR A 229 -4.71 16.69 -10.34
CA THR A 229 -3.61 16.13 -9.54
C THR A 229 -3.10 17.14 -8.52
N MET A 230 -2.93 18.40 -8.90
CA MET A 230 -2.55 19.50 -8.00
C MET A 230 -3.55 19.65 -6.85
N ASN A 231 -4.85 19.65 -7.17
CA ASN A 231 -5.91 19.75 -6.17
C ASN A 231 -5.99 18.50 -5.28
N GLY A 232 -5.86 17.31 -5.87
CA GLY A 232 -5.89 16.05 -5.11
C GLY A 232 -4.74 15.93 -4.12
N LEU A 233 -3.55 16.42 -4.49
CA LEU A 233 -2.38 16.45 -3.61
C LEU A 233 -2.31 17.70 -2.71
N GLU A 234 -3.28 18.61 -2.82
CA GLU A 234 -3.31 19.91 -2.12
C GLU A 234 -2.00 20.70 -2.32
N LEU A 235 -1.49 20.70 -3.56
CA LEU A 235 -0.27 21.41 -3.93
C LEU A 235 -0.56 22.88 -4.21
N ASP A 236 0.35 23.74 -3.74
CA ASP A 236 0.28 25.17 -3.94
C ASP A 236 1.01 25.58 -5.24
N TRP A 237 0.29 26.26 -6.14
CA TRP A 237 0.86 26.80 -7.38
C TRP A 237 2.01 27.77 -7.14
N ALA A 238 2.02 28.49 -6.01
CA ALA A 238 3.09 29.42 -5.65
C ALA A 238 4.44 28.71 -5.43
N LYS A 239 4.41 27.42 -5.10
CA LYS A 239 5.59 26.59 -4.81
C LYS A 239 6.08 25.79 -6.01
N LEU A 240 5.40 25.89 -7.15
CA LEU A 240 5.79 25.21 -8.38
C LEU A 240 7.01 25.91 -9.00
N ALA A 241 8.17 25.28 -8.88
CA ALA A 241 9.45 25.80 -9.35
C ALA A 241 9.70 25.53 -10.85
N SER A 242 9.32 24.34 -11.34
CA SER A 242 9.55 23.97 -12.74
C SER A 242 8.57 22.92 -13.25
N VAL A 243 8.42 22.90 -14.58
CA VAL A 243 7.63 21.89 -15.31
C VAL A 243 8.46 21.35 -16.46
N THR A 244 8.68 20.04 -16.47
CA THR A 244 9.43 19.31 -17.49
C THR A 244 8.46 18.61 -18.43
N THR A 245 8.65 18.76 -19.75
CA THR A 245 7.81 18.14 -20.79
C THR A 245 8.65 17.63 -21.95
N ASP A 246 8.10 16.74 -22.77
CA ASP A 246 8.73 16.21 -24.00
C ASP A 246 8.84 17.23 -25.15
N GLY A 247 8.29 18.43 -25.00
CA GLY A 247 8.32 19.45 -26.06
C GLY A 247 7.23 19.28 -27.12
N ALA A 248 6.27 18.36 -26.95
CA ALA A 248 5.17 18.21 -27.88
C ALA A 248 4.34 19.52 -28.00
N PRO A 249 3.73 19.82 -29.17
CA PRO A 249 2.93 21.03 -29.34
C PRO A 249 1.78 21.18 -28.33
N SER A 250 1.20 20.06 -27.87
CA SER A 250 0.19 20.02 -26.81
C SER A 250 0.75 20.48 -25.45
N MET A 251 2.04 20.30 -25.19
CA MET A 251 2.71 20.68 -23.96
C MET A 251 3.24 22.12 -24.00
N VAL A 252 3.99 22.48 -25.05
CA VAL A 252 4.75 23.74 -25.11
C VAL A 252 4.12 24.86 -25.96
N GLY A 253 2.99 24.58 -26.62
CA GLY A 253 2.32 25.55 -27.49
C GLY A 253 2.03 26.89 -26.79
N SER A 254 2.45 28.01 -27.40
CA SER A 254 2.46 29.34 -26.77
C SER A 254 1.10 29.88 -26.31
N LYS A 255 0.00 29.42 -26.92
CA LYS A 255 -1.37 29.84 -26.56
C LYS A 255 -2.22 28.73 -25.96
N LYS A 256 -2.09 27.51 -26.49
CA LYS A 256 -2.97 26.37 -26.19
C LYS A 256 -2.28 25.23 -25.43
N GLY A 257 -0.96 25.29 -25.30
CA GLY A 257 -0.17 24.26 -24.63
C GLY A 257 -0.32 24.28 -23.11
N VAL A 258 0.02 23.16 -22.47
CA VAL A 258 -0.02 23.02 -21.01
C VAL A 258 0.79 24.10 -20.31
N LEU A 259 2.03 24.36 -20.74
CA LEU A 259 2.89 25.37 -20.11
C LEU A 259 2.30 26.78 -20.20
N ALA A 260 1.68 27.13 -21.34
CA ALA A 260 1.01 28.42 -21.50
C ALA A 260 -0.18 28.56 -20.53
N ARG A 261 -0.93 27.48 -20.31
CA ARG A 261 -2.07 27.45 -19.39
C ARG A 261 -1.63 27.51 -17.92
N ILE A 262 -0.55 26.82 -17.56
CA ILE A 262 0.05 26.92 -16.22
C ILE A 262 0.50 28.36 -15.94
N LYS A 263 1.17 29.02 -16.89
CA LYS A 263 1.56 30.42 -16.75
C LYS A 263 0.35 31.34 -16.53
N GLN A 264 -0.71 31.17 -17.33
CA GLN A 264 -1.95 31.93 -17.15
C GLN A 264 -2.59 31.72 -15.78
N GLU A 265 -2.54 30.50 -15.22
CA GLU A 265 -3.05 30.23 -13.88
C GLU A 265 -2.21 30.93 -12.81
N ILE A 266 -0.89 30.89 -12.94
CA ILE A 266 0.04 31.55 -12.03
C ILE A 266 -0.07 33.08 -12.09
N ASP A 267 -0.32 33.63 -13.29
CA ASP A 267 -0.61 35.06 -13.50
C ASP A 267 -1.86 35.50 -12.72
N ARG A 268 -2.92 34.66 -12.67
CA ARG A 268 -4.14 34.98 -11.91
C ARG A 268 -3.90 35.12 -10.41
N HIS A 269 -2.89 34.45 -9.88
CA HIS A 269 -2.53 34.46 -8.46
C HIS A 269 -1.32 35.36 -8.16
N ASN A 270 -0.80 36.11 -9.14
CA ASN A 270 0.38 36.99 -9.02
C ASN A 270 1.63 36.26 -8.47
N HIS A 271 1.91 35.06 -8.97
CA HIS A 271 3.07 34.27 -8.56
C HIS A 271 4.18 34.26 -9.64
N SER A 272 5.38 33.81 -9.25
CA SER A 272 6.50 33.67 -10.18
C SER A 272 6.29 32.51 -11.15
N HIS A 273 6.63 32.72 -12.42
CA HIS A 273 6.47 31.67 -13.44
C HIS A 273 7.45 30.51 -13.20
N PRO A 274 6.99 29.25 -13.38
CA PRO A 274 7.83 28.09 -13.26
C PRO A 274 8.77 28.02 -14.45
N ILE A 275 9.95 27.47 -14.22
CA ILE A 275 10.92 27.21 -15.28
C ILE A 275 10.36 26.09 -16.16
N ALA A 276 10.22 26.36 -17.45
CA ALA A 276 9.87 25.36 -18.44
C ALA A 276 11.13 24.61 -18.86
N ILE A 277 11.16 23.30 -18.65
CA ILE A 277 12.28 22.43 -19.00
C ILE A 277 11.82 21.49 -20.12
N HIS A 278 12.63 21.40 -21.16
CA HIS A 278 12.46 20.36 -22.18
C HIS A 278 13.22 19.12 -21.71
N CYS A 279 12.54 17.96 -21.72
CA CYS A 279 13.10 16.67 -21.36
C CYS A 279 14.44 16.42 -22.08
N LEU A 280 15.52 16.34 -21.31
CA LEU A 280 16.89 16.14 -21.82
C LEU A 280 17.01 14.85 -22.65
N ILE A 281 16.32 13.79 -22.21
CA ILE A 281 16.27 12.51 -22.91
C ILE A 281 15.66 12.68 -24.30
N HIS A 282 14.53 13.40 -24.39
CA HIS A 282 13.90 13.65 -25.68
C HIS A 282 14.78 14.54 -26.57
N GLN A 283 15.43 15.57 -26.00
CA GLN A 283 16.39 16.40 -26.74
C GLN A 283 17.54 15.56 -27.29
N GLN A 284 18.12 14.67 -26.50
CA GLN A 284 19.17 13.75 -26.94
C GLN A 284 18.67 12.85 -28.07
N ALA A 285 17.45 12.31 -27.97
CA ALA A 285 16.85 11.51 -29.02
C ALA A 285 16.64 12.33 -30.31
N LEU A 286 16.18 13.57 -30.23
CA LEU A 286 16.05 14.46 -31.38
C LEU A 286 17.41 14.80 -32.02
N CYS A 287 18.43 15.06 -31.19
CA CYS A 287 19.79 15.28 -31.65
C CYS A 287 20.30 14.06 -32.41
N SER A 288 20.10 12.84 -31.89
CA SER A 288 20.51 11.60 -32.54
C SER A 288 19.87 11.43 -33.93
N LYS A 289 18.59 11.77 -34.08
CA LYS A 289 17.88 11.74 -35.38
C LYS A 289 18.39 12.79 -36.37
N SER A 290 18.98 13.88 -35.87
CA SER A 290 19.56 14.94 -36.70
C SER A 290 20.95 14.57 -37.21
N LEU A 291 21.64 13.65 -36.52
CA LEU A 291 22.90 13.08 -36.99
C LEU A 291 22.60 12.16 -38.18
N LYS A 292 23.00 12.57 -39.40
CA LYS A 292 22.85 11.79 -40.63
C LYS A 292 23.82 10.60 -40.70
N TRP A 293 23.70 9.68 -39.76
CA TRP A 293 24.55 8.49 -39.64
C TRP A 293 23.91 7.24 -40.25
N ASP A 294 22.90 7.42 -41.10
CA ASP A 294 22.13 6.33 -41.72
C ASP A 294 23.02 5.26 -42.34
N SER A 295 24.14 5.64 -42.98
CA SER A 295 25.06 4.69 -43.59
C SER A 295 25.71 3.77 -42.56
N VAL A 296 26.14 4.30 -41.41
CA VAL A 296 26.75 3.53 -40.32
C VAL A 296 25.69 2.76 -39.55
N MET A 297 24.61 3.43 -39.16
CA MET A 297 23.53 2.85 -38.36
C MET A 297 22.83 1.70 -39.07
N LYS A 298 22.61 1.79 -40.38
CA LYS A 298 22.05 0.66 -41.15
C LYS A 298 22.93 -0.58 -41.10
N ILE A 299 24.25 -0.40 -41.17
CA ILE A 299 25.22 -1.52 -41.07
C ILE A 299 25.15 -2.12 -39.67
N VAL A 300 25.26 -1.28 -38.63
CA VAL A 300 25.21 -1.75 -37.23
C VAL A 300 23.90 -2.47 -36.94
N ILE A 301 22.76 -1.90 -37.29
CA ILE A 301 21.44 -2.53 -37.12
C ILE A 301 21.35 -3.85 -37.88
N SER A 302 21.88 -3.92 -39.10
CA SER A 302 21.91 -5.17 -39.88
C SER A 302 22.76 -6.25 -39.19
N CYS A 303 23.93 -5.90 -38.66
CA CYS A 303 24.79 -6.83 -37.92
C CYS A 303 24.11 -7.33 -36.64
N VAL A 304 23.54 -6.42 -35.85
CA VAL A 304 22.81 -6.78 -34.62
C VAL A 304 21.62 -7.67 -34.93
N ASN A 305 20.83 -7.35 -35.96
CA ASN A 305 19.72 -8.18 -36.38
C ASN A 305 20.18 -9.56 -36.84
N PHE A 306 21.30 -9.68 -37.55
CA PHE A 306 21.87 -10.96 -37.97
C PHE A 306 22.31 -11.82 -36.77
N ILE A 307 22.96 -11.22 -35.77
CA ILE A 307 23.36 -11.90 -34.53
C ILE A 307 22.12 -12.38 -33.77
N ARG A 308 21.11 -11.51 -33.64
CA ARG A 308 19.92 -11.78 -32.81
C ARG A 308 18.84 -12.62 -33.50
N ALA A 309 18.83 -12.71 -34.82
CA ALA A 309 17.83 -13.48 -35.57
C ALA A 309 17.91 -15.00 -35.33
N HIS A 310 19.09 -15.51 -34.95
CA HIS A 310 19.30 -16.95 -34.74
C HIS A 310 20.01 -17.23 -33.40
N ALA A 311 19.44 -18.15 -32.62
CA ALA A 311 19.95 -18.52 -31.29
C ALA A 311 21.37 -19.12 -31.31
N LEU A 312 21.82 -19.67 -32.44
CA LEU A 312 23.20 -20.14 -32.59
C LEU A 312 24.18 -18.95 -32.71
N ASN A 313 23.90 -18.01 -33.62
CA ASN A 313 24.74 -16.82 -33.85
C ASN A 313 24.91 -16.00 -32.56
N HIS A 314 23.82 -15.81 -31.81
CA HIS A 314 23.84 -15.10 -30.55
C HIS A 314 24.74 -15.79 -29.51
N ARG A 315 24.62 -17.11 -29.32
CA ARG A 315 25.48 -17.86 -28.37
C ARG A 315 26.96 -17.81 -28.76
N GLN A 316 27.26 -17.99 -30.04
CA GLN A 316 28.64 -17.89 -30.55
C GLN A 316 29.21 -16.49 -30.36
N PHE A 317 28.39 -15.45 -30.52
CA PHE A 317 28.81 -14.07 -30.29
C PHE A 317 29.07 -13.79 -28.80
N GLN A 318 28.25 -14.32 -27.89
CA GLN A 318 28.49 -14.22 -26.44
C GLN A 318 29.78 -14.91 -26.01
N GLU A 319 30.04 -16.12 -26.54
CA GLU A 319 31.31 -16.83 -26.32
C GLU A 319 32.51 -16.00 -26.80
N PHE A 320 32.41 -15.42 -28.00
CA PHE A 320 33.43 -14.53 -28.55
C PHE A 320 33.68 -13.29 -27.67
N LEU A 321 32.63 -12.64 -27.15
CA LEU A 321 32.78 -11.50 -26.24
C LEU A 321 33.43 -11.89 -24.92
N SER A 322 33.12 -13.09 -24.40
CA SER A 322 33.73 -13.64 -23.19
C SER A 322 35.22 -13.91 -23.40
N GLU A 323 35.61 -14.50 -24.53
CA GLU A 323 37.03 -14.72 -24.89
C GLU A 323 37.83 -13.41 -24.97
N LEU A 324 37.19 -12.33 -25.43
CA LEU A 324 37.80 -11.02 -25.51
C LEU A 324 37.83 -10.24 -24.19
N ASN A 325 37.26 -10.78 -23.11
CA ASN A 325 37.01 -10.06 -21.85
C ASN A 325 36.31 -8.71 -22.10
N ALA A 326 35.32 -8.69 -22.99
CA ALA A 326 34.56 -7.49 -23.27
C ALA A 326 33.80 -7.00 -22.04
N SER A 327 33.69 -5.69 -21.86
CA SER A 327 32.96 -5.08 -20.74
C SER A 327 31.46 -5.37 -20.76
N TYR A 328 30.91 -5.73 -21.92
CA TYR A 328 29.51 -6.06 -22.13
C TYR A 328 29.39 -7.46 -22.73
N GLU A 329 28.53 -8.29 -22.15
CA GLU A 329 28.42 -9.72 -22.49
C GLU A 329 27.33 -10.02 -23.52
N ASP A 330 26.53 -9.03 -23.92
CA ASP A 330 25.44 -9.22 -24.89
C ASP A 330 25.09 -7.91 -25.62
N VAL A 331 24.38 -8.06 -26.74
CA VAL A 331 23.83 -6.96 -27.54
C VAL A 331 22.30 -7.08 -27.59
N LEU A 332 21.62 -5.95 -27.37
CA LEU A 332 20.16 -5.86 -27.40
C LEU A 332 19.64 -5.71 -28.84
N TYR A 333 18.41 -6.19 -29.09
CA TYR A 333 17.73 -5.90 -30.36
C TYR A 333 17.53 -4.39 -30.49
N HIS A 334 17.98 -3.82 -31.61
CA HIS A 334 17.68 -2.43 -31.91
C HIS A 334 16.16 -2.27 -32.10
N THR A 335 15.55 -1.34 -31.36
CA THR A 335 14.16 -0.95 -31.55
C THR A 335 14.10 0.57 -31.73
N GLU A 336 13.42 1.04 -32.78
CA GLU A 336 13.23 2.48 -33.03
C GLU A 336 12.45 3.17 -31.91
N VAL A 337 11.69 2.39 -31.12
CA VAL A 337 10.81 2.88 -30.05
C VAL A 337 11.57 3.12 -28.74
N ARG A 338 12.77 2.55 -28.56
CA ARG A 338 13.56 2.75 -27.33
C ARG A 338 14.62 3.84 -27.56
N TRP A 339 14.32 5.01 -27.02
CA TRP A 339 15.14 6.22 -26.76
C TRP A 339 16.67 6.08 -26.58
N LEU A 340 17.19 4.92 -26.17
CA LEU A 340 18.63 4.66 -25.97
C LEU A 340 19.25 3.63 -26.94
N SER A 341 18.49 3.13 -27.92
CA SER A 341 18.94 2.05 -28.82
C SER A 341 20.15 2.37 -29.69
N GLN A 342 20.54 3.65 -29.78
CA GLN A 342 21.72 4.08 -30.54
C GLN A 342 22.98 4.27 -29.69
N GLY A 343 22.85 4.43 -28.38
CA GLY A 343 23.96 4.69 -27.46
C GLY A 343 24.39 3.50 -26.60
N GLU A 344 23.54 2.47 -26.51
CA GLU A 344 23.80 1.22 -25.77
C GLU A 344 24.03 0.04 -26.72
N PHE A 345 24.89 0.23 -27.73
CA PHE A 345 25.41 -0.87 -28.55
C PHE A 345 26.61 -1.55 -27.91
#